data_AF-A0A8T4FGH9-F1
#
_entry.id   AF-A0A8T4FGH9-F1
#
_cell.length_a   1.000
_cell.length_b   1.000
_cell.length_c   1.000
_cell.angle_alpha   90.00
_cell.angle_beta   90.00
_cell.angle_gamma   90.00
#
_symmetry.space_group_name_H-M   'P 1'
#
loop_
_entity.id
_entity.type
_entity.pdbx_description
1 polymer ?
#
loop_
_entity_poly.entity_id
_entity_poly.type
_entity_poly.pdbx_seq_one_letter_code
_entity_poly.pdbx_strand_id
1 'polypeptide(L)'
;MSPQPIARMTFDPTTTFRMGGETAIPRQPSELVRRAVATIRGFYSDRLAWAALLITAVVLTYIGGAAMFWYHAIYLGEGGPAISNWLHWLIDSTAGALGLTPAVALILPLAAWVSMAEGKVRRGIFVLLGGLAFAVVTLPGPFVHNILVGRGTWIASKVTQMWGDGSAHIPTATPVSVPVELGRQFAFGLPLYIALMAGAVVLIRGLVAIRHRAAAGPATA
;
A
#
# COMPACT_ATOMS: atom_id res chain seq x y z
N MET A 1 -0.20 27.23 14.21
CA MET A 1 0.73 26.75 13.17
C MET A 1 -0.07 26.32 11.97
N SER A 2 0.21 26.88 10.79
CA SER A 2 -0.37 26.36 9.54
C SER A 2 0.06 24.91 9.37
N PRO A 3 -0.84 24.00 8.95
CA PRO A 3 -0.46 22.64 8.64
C PRO A 3 0.59 22.67 7.53
N GLN A 4 1.74 22.04 7.77
CA GLN A 4 2.79 21.98 6.77
C GLN A 4 2.33 21.11 5.61
N PRO A 5 2.64 21.49 4.36
CA PRO A 5 2.24 20.72 3.18
C PRO A 5 3.15 19.50 2.99
N ILE A 6 3.19 18.60 3.99
CA ILE A 6 4.02 17.38 3.98
C ILE A 6 3.80 16.57 2.71
N ALA A 7 2.55 16.48 2.23
CA ALA A 7 2.22 15.82 0.98
C ALA A 7 2.98 16.41 -0.22
N ARG A 8 3.10 17.74 -0.33
CA ARG A 8 3.88 18.39 -1.39
C ARG A 8 5.37 18.16 -1.23
N MET A 9 5.89 18.18 0.00
CA MET A 9 7.30 17.86 0.25
C MET A 9 7.66 16.43 -0.20
N THR A 10 6.72 15.49 -0.09
CA THR A 10 6.90 14.11 -0.58
C THR A 10 6.76 14.02 -2.10
N PHE A 11 5.66 14.55 -2.64
CA PHE A 11 5.19 14.21 -4.00
C PHE A 11 5.36 15.30 -5.05
N ASP A 12 5.58 16.56 -4.67
CA ASP A 12 5.86 17.63 -5.61
C ASP A 12 7.38 17.78 -5.79
N PRO A 13 7.91 17.59 -7.01
CA PRO A 13 9.34 17.71 -7.25
C PRO A 13 9.88 19.13 -7.17
N THR A 14 9.02 20.14 -7.22
CA THR A 14 9.42 21.56 -7.19
C THR A 14 9.45 22.14 -5.78
N THR A 15 8.90 21.42 -4.78
CA THR A 15 8.83 21.92 -3.42
C THR A 15 10.16 21.78 -2.70
N THR A 16 10.85 22.90 -2.48
CA THR A 16 11.97 23.02 -1.54
C THR A 16 11.55 23.89 -0.37
N PHE A 17 11.05 23.27 0.70
CA PHE A 17 10.81 23.99 1.95
C PHE A 17 12.06 23.92 2.82
N ARG A 18 12.41 25.05 3.45
CA ARG A 18 13.46 25.14 4.46
C ARG A 18 12.75 25.48 5.77
N MET A 19 12.77 24.56 6.72
CA MET A 19 12.20 24.83 8.04
C MET A 19 13.29 25.20 9.03
N GLY A 20 13.10 26.33 9.71
CA GLY A 20 13.76 26.60 10.98
C GLY A 20 12.88 26.05 12.09
N GLY A 21 13.30 24.95 12.72
CA GLY A 21 12.62 24.45 13.93
C GLY A 21 12.97 23.00 14.23
N GLU A 22 13.67 22.79 15.34
CA GLU A 22 13.84 21.47 15.95
C GLU A 22 12.49 20.90 16.38
N THR A 23 12.13 19.73 15.85
CA THR A 23 10.97 18.98 16.34
C THR A 23 11.37 18.23 17.61
N ALA A 24 11.09 18.81 18.77
CA ALA A 24 11.20 18.12 20.05
C ALA A 24 10.34 16.84 20.06
N ILE A 25 10.93 15.72 20.48
CA ILE A 25 10.24 14.43 20.65
C ILE A 25 9.16 14.60 21.74
N PRO A 26 7.89 14.23 21.49
CA PRO A 26 6.83 14.32 22.50
C PRO A 26 7.19 13.43 23.69
N ARG A 27 6.99 13.93 24.92
CA ARG A 27 7.28 13.16 26.15
C ARG A 27 6.07 12.39 26.66
N GLN A 28 4.86 12.74 26.23
CA GLN A 28 3.61 12.11 26.68
C GLN A 28 2.86 11.40 25.53
N PRO A 29 2.21 10.25 25.78
CA PRO A 29 1.43 9.53 24.76
C PRO A 29 0.27 10.34 24.16
N SER A 30 -0.40 11.17 24.96
CA SER A 30 -1.51 12.03 24.51
C SER A 30 -1.06 13.07 23.48
N GLU A 31 0.17 13.59 23.63
CA GLU A 31 0.77 14.51 22.66
C GLU A 31 1.10 13.79 21.36
N LEU A 32 1.58 12.54 21.43
CA LEU A 32 1.88 11.73 20.25
C LEU A 32 0.62 11.49 19.41
N VAL A 33 -0.48 11.07 20.05
CA VAL A 33 -1.76 10.85 19.36
C VAL A 33 -2.28 12.15 18.74
N ARG A 34 -2.27 13.26 19.50
CA ARG A 34 -2.70 14.57 19.00
C ARG A 34 -1.87 15.01 17.79
N ARG A 35 -0.56 14.80 17.82
CA ARG A 35 0.33 15.09 16.69
C ARG A 35 0.06 14.17 15.50
N ALA A 36 -0.12 12.87 15.71
CA ALA A 36 -0.45 11.94 14.63
C ALA A 36 -1.78 12.33 13.93
N VAL A 37 -2.83 12.64 14.70
CA VAL A 37 -4.11 13.12 14.16
C VAL A 37 -3.93 14.43 13.40
N ALA A 38 -3.20 15.39 13.96
CA ALA A 38 -2.91 16.66 13.28
C ALA A 38 -2.12 16.47 11.98
N THR A 39 -1.16 15.55 11.97
CA THR A 39 -0.37 15.15 10.79
C THR A 39 -1.26 14.54 9.73
N ILE A 40 -2.10 13.56 10.06
CA ILE A 40 -3.01 12.91 9.12
C ILE A 40 -3.97 13.95 8.51
N ARG A 41 -4.59 14.78 9.35
CA ARG A 41 -5.51 15.83 8.89
C ARG A 41 -4.80 16.86 8.01
N GLY A 42 -3.59 17.28 8.40
CA GLY A 42 -2.79 18.22 7.63
C GLY A 42 -2.38 17.66 6.27
N PHE A 43 -1.94 16.41 6.23
CA PHE A 43 -1.57 15.71 5.00
C PHE A 43 -2.73 15.64 4.00
N TYR A 44 -3.91 15.21 4.45
CA TYR A 44 -5.11 15.09 3.60
C TYR A 44 -5.89 16.39 3.38
N SER A 45 -5.41 17.52 3.92
CA SER A 45 -5.94 18.83 3.52
C SER A 45 -5.51 19.22 2.09
N ASP A 46 -4.49 18.55 1.53
CA ASP A 46 -4.01 18.77 0.16
C ASP A 46 -4.66 17.80 -0.84
N ARG A 47 -5.16 18.31 -1.97
CA ARG A 47 -5.71 17.50 -3.07
C ARG A 47 -4.68 16.54 -3.67
N LEU A 48 -3.40 16.90 -3.68
CA LEU A 48 -2.33 16.02 -4.13
C LEU A 48 -2.21 14.77 -3.25
N ALA A 49 -2.48 14.87 -1.95
CA ALA A 49 -2.42 13.73 -1.03
C ALA A 49 -3.49 12.69 -1.37
N TRP A 50 -4.70 13.12 -1.76
CA TRP A 50 -5.76 12.21 -2.19
C TRP A 50 -5.44 11.50 -3.50
N ALA A 51 -4.88 12.23 -4.48
CA ALA A 51 -4.41 11.61 -5.71
C ALA A 51 -3.27 10.62 -5.45
N ALA A 52 -2.33 10.99 -4.57
CA ALA A 52 -1.24 10.11 -4.15
C ALA A 52 -1.75 8.87 -3.42
N LEU A 53 -2.76 9.00 -2.55
CA LEU A 53 -3.42 7.88 -1.90
C LEU A 53 -4.03 6.93 -2.92
N LEU A 54 -4.81 7.44 -3.89
CA LEU A 54 -5.42 6.61 -4.92
C LEU A 54 -4.37 5.83 -5.72
N ILE A 55 -3.34 6.52 -6.22
CA ILE A 55 -2.27 5.90 -7.01
C ILE A 55 -1.52 4.87 -6.16
N THR A 56 -1.15 5.23 -4.93
CA THR A 56 -0.40 4.32 -4.05
C THR A 56 -1.26 3.12 -3.64
N ALA A 57 -2.55 3.31 -3.39
CA ALA A 57 -3.47 2.22 -3.09
C ALA A 57 -3.56 1.26 -4.27
N VAL A 58 -3.76 1.74 -5.50
CA VAL A 58 -3.76 0.89 -6.71
C VAL A 58 -2.44 0.13 -6.85
N VAL A 59 -1.31 0.83 -6.73
CA VAL A 59 0.02 0.22 -6.90
C VAL A 59 0.31 -0.82 -5.82
N LEU A 60 0.11 -0.51 -4.54
CA LEU A 60 0.46 -1.44 -3.46
C LEU A 60 -0.56 -2.57 -3.30
N THR A 61 -1.85 -2.26 -3.40
CA THR A 61 -2.89 -3.24 -3.05
C THR A 61 -3.33 -4.06 -4.26
N TYR A 62 -3.42 -3.46 -5.45
CA TYR A 62 -3.90 -4.15 -6.64
C TYR A 62 -2.76 -4.77 -7.46
N ILE A 63 -1.72 -3.98 -7.80
CA ILE A 63 -0.53 -4.53 -8.48
C ILE A 63 0.25 -5.43 -7.52
N GLY A 64 0.45 -5.00 -6.28
CA GLY A 64 1.02 -5.86 -5.24
C GLY A 64 0.16 -7.08 -4.96
N GLY A 65 -1.18 -6.95 -4.94
CA GLY A 65 -2.11 -8.07 -4.84
C GLY A 65 -1.95 -9.08 -5.97
N ALA A 66 -1.75 -8.62 -7.21
CA ALA A 66 -1.47 -9.50 -8.34
C ALA A 66 -0.17 -10.31 -8.18
N ALA A 67 0.90 -9.65 -7.72
CA ALA A 67 2.17 -10.32 -7.45
C ALA A 67 2.06 -11.33 -6.29
N MET A 68 1.34 -10.98 -5.21
CA MET A 68 1.07 -11.90 -4.11
C MET A 68 0.20 -13.08 -4.56
N PHE A 69 -0.84 -12.82 -5.37
CA PHE A 69 -1.68 -13.88 -5.92
C PHE A 69 -0.86 -14.85 -6.76
N TRP A 70 0.00 -14.36 -7.66
CA TRP A 70 0.91 -15.20 -8.41
C TRP A 70 1.81 -16.03 -7.47
N TYR A 71 2.37 -15.40 -6.44
CA TYR A 71 3.25 -16.07 -5.49
C TYR A 71 2.53 -17.20 -4.74
N HIS A 72 1.35 -16.93 -4.16
CA HIS A 72 0.61 -17.93 -3.40
C HIS A 72 -0.06 -18.97 -4.31
N ALA A 73 -0.88 -18.54 -5.26
CA ALA A 73 -1.70 -19.45 -6.04
C ALA A 73 -0.93 -20.25 -7.08
N ILE A 74 0.10 -19.65 -7.69
CA ILE A 74 0.84 -20.27 -8.82
C ILE A 74 2.18 -20.83 -8.34
N TYR A 75 3.01 -20.02 -7.67
CA TYR A 75 4.34 -20.45 -7.26
C TYR A 75 4.33 -21.41 -6.08
N LEU A 76 3.53 -21.15 -5.03
CA LEU A 76 3.38 -22.05 -3.89
C LEU A 76 2.28 -23.12 -4.10
N GLY A 77 1.44 -22.96 -5.11
CA GLY A 77 0.31 -23.86 -5.37
C GLY A 77 -0.77 -23.82 -4.28
N GLU A 78 -0.88 -22.69 -3.57
CA GLU A 78 -1.90 -22.44 -2.56
C GLU A 78 -3.23 -22.15 -3.29
N GLY A 79 -3.97 -23.22 -3.59
CA GLY A 79 -5.20 -23.13 -4.37
C GLY A 79 -6.32 -22.34 -3.65
N GLY A 80 -7.37 -22.00 -4.39
CA GLY A 80 -8.58 -21.38 -3.84
C GLY A 80 -9.87 -22.01 -4.38
N PRO A 81 -10.97 -21.23 -4.52
CA PRO A 81 -12.23 -21.73 -5.06
C PRO A 81 -12.05 -22.27 -6.48
N ALA A 82 -12.97 -23.14 -6.91
CA ALA A 82 -12.85 -23.82 -8.20
C ALA A 82 -13.29 -22.98 -9.38
N ILE A 83 -12.58 -21.87 -9.59
CA ILE A 83 -12.80 -20.86 -10.62
C ILE A 83 -11.50 -20.59 -11.40
N SER A 84 -11.61 -19.87 -12.53
CA SER A 84 -10.42 -19.45 -13.27
C SER A 84 -9.46 -18.59 -12.43
N ASN A 85 -8.15 -18.73 -12.65
CA ASN A 85 -7.14 -17.93 -11.94
C ASN A 85 -7.34 -16.43 -12.13
N TRP A 86 -7.82 -15.98 -13.29
CA TRP A 86 -8.13 -14.58 -13.55
C TRP A 86 -9.27 -14.06 -12.68
N LEU A 87 -10.34 -14.84 -12.53
CA LEU A 87 -11.46 -14.44 -11.68
C LEU A 87 -11.08 -14.46 -10.19
N HIS A 88 -10.31 -15.47 -9.76
CA HIS A 88 -9.83 -15.56 -8.40
C HIS A 88 -8.94 -14.36 -8.04
N TRP A 89 -7.95 -14.06 -8.90
CA TRP A 89 -7.11 -12.88 -8.77
C TRP A 89 -7.93 -11.58 -8.68
N LEU A 90 -8.93 -11.42 -9.56
CA LEU A 90 -9.74 -10.22 -9.62
C LEU A 90 -10.52 -10.00 -8.32
N ILE A 91 -11.15 -11.05 -7.79
CA ILE A 91 -11.91 -10.99 -6.54
C ILE A 91 -10.99 -10.68 -5.37
N ASP A 92 -9.90 -11.43 -5.23
CA ASP A 92 -8.94 -11.27 -4.13
C ASP A 92 -8.27 -9.90 -4.14
N SER A 93 -7.80 -9.45 -5.30
CA SER A 93 -7.13 -8.16 -5.42
C SER A 93 -8.11 -7.01 -5.19
N THR A 94 -9.38 -7.15 -5.57
CA THR A 94 -10.41 -6.14 -5.27
C THR A 94 -10.72 -6.11 -3.78
N ALA A 95 -10.92 -7.26 -3.15
CA ALA A 95 -11.17 -7.36 -1.71
C ALA A 95 -9.98 -6.82 -0.91
N GLY A 96 -8.76 -7.22 -1.29
CA GLY A 96 -7.51 -6.74 -0.73
C GLY A 96 -7.35 -5.23 -0.91
N ALA A 97 -7.65 -4.68 -2.09
CA ALA A 97 -7.61 -3.24 -2.33
C ALA A 97 -8.55 -2.46 -1.42
N LEU A 98 -9.81 -2.89 -1.31
CA LEU A 98 -10.79 -2.24 -0.44
C LEU A 98 -10.41 -2.36 1.04
N GLY A 99 -9.98 -3.55 1.47
CA GLY A 99 -9.62 -3.83 2.86
C GLY A 99 -8.33 -3.14 3.30
N LEU A 100 -7.33 -3.00 2.43
CA LEU A 100 -6.02 -2.45 2.75
C LEU A 100 -5.89 -0.94 2.47
N THR A 101 -6.77 -0.35 1.67
CA THR A 101 -6.73 1.11 1.40
C THR A 101 -6.75 1.96 2.67
N PRO A 102 -7.58 1.67 3.71
CA PRO A 102 -7.52 2.40 4.97
C PRO A 102 -6.14 2.35 5.64
N ALA A 103 -5.43 1.22 5.56
CA ALA A 103 -4.07 1.11 6.08
C ALA A 103 -3.09 1.96 5.27
N VAL A 104 -3.18 1.95 3.93
CA VAL A 104 -2.38 2.86 3.08
C VAL A 104 -2.64 4.31 3.46
N ALA A 105 -3.90 4.67 3.72
CA ALA A 105 -4.30 6.02 4.10
C ALA A 105 -3.63 6.47 5.41
N LEU A 106 -3.37 5.57 6.35
CA LEU A 106 -2.64 5.84 7.59
C LEU A 106 -1.12 5.80 7.39
N ILE A 107 -0.61 4.85 6.63
CA ILE A 107 0.83 4.64 6.41
C ILE A 107 1.46 5.87 5.75
N LEU A 108 0.84 6.42 4.70
CA LEU A 108 1.40 7.54 3.93
C LEU A 108 1.76 8.77 4.80
N PRO A 109 0.83 9.38 5.56
CA PRO A 109 1.14 10.54 6.38
C PRO A 109 2.12 10.23 7.52
N LEU A 110 2.05 9.04 8.11
CA LEU A 110 2.92 8.64 9.22
C LEU A 110 4.36 8.39 8.75
N ALA A 111 4.53 7.65 7.65
CA ALA A 111 5.83 7.44 7.03
C ALA A 111 6.46 8.77 6.60
N ALA A 112 5.66 9.67 6.01
CA ALA A 112 6.12 10.99 5.61
C ALA A 112 6.60 11.79 6.82
N TRP A 113 5.81 11.83 7.90
CA TRP A 113 6.17 12.52 9.14
C TRP A 113 7.44 11.98 9.79
N VAL A 114 7.58 10.65 9.91
CA VAL A 114 8.78 10.04 10.51
C VAL A 114 10.02 10.26 9.63
N SER A 115 9.84 10.35 8.30
CA SER A 115 10.94 10.60 7.36
C SER A 115 11.35 12.08 7.26
N MET A 116 10.69 12.99 7.98
CA MET A 116 11.06 14.41 7.99
C MET A 116 12.40 14.63 8.67
N ALA A 117 13.30 15.35 8.00
CA ALA A 117 14.53 15.88 8.57
C ALA A 117 14.80 17.26 7.95
N GLU A 118 15.19 18.25 8.77
CA GLU A 118 15.57 19.60 8.30
C GLU A 118 14.51 20.27 7.41
N GLY A 119 13.22 19.99 7.68
CA GLY A 119 12.10 20.53 6.89
C GLY A 119 11.88 19.87 5.53
N LYS A 120 12.48 18.71 5.27
CA LYS A 120 12.30 17.93 4.03
C LYS A 120 12.00 16.47 4.34
N VAL A 121 11.24 15.83 3.46
CA VAL A 121 10.99 14.39 3.51
C VAL A 121 12.19 13.65 2.91
N ARG A 122 12.87 12.83 3.72
CA ARG A 122 13.92 11.91 3.24
C ARG A 122 13.27 10.77 2.46
N ARG A 123 13.11 10.97 1.14
CA ARG A 123 12.38 10.05 0.24
C ARG A 123 12.78 8.58 0.38
N GLY A 124 14.08 8.27 0.52
CA GLY A 124 14.54 6.90 0.74
C GLY A 124 13.96 6.28 2.02
N ILE A 125 13.96 7.03 3.12
CA ILE A 125 13.35 6.58 4.39
C ILE A 125 11.84 6.47 4.26
N PHE A 126 11.18 7.43 3.60
CA PHE A 126 9.74 7.37 3.34
C PHE A 126 9.34 6.08 2.61
N VAL A 127 10.06 5.74 1.53
CA VAL A 127 9.84 4.52 0.75
C VAL A 127 10.06 3.26 1.58
N LEU A 128 11.16 3.20 2.34
CA LEU A 128 11.49 2.07 3.20
C LEU A 128 10.43 1.87 4.29
N LEU A 129 10.08 2.92 5.04
CA LEU A 129 9.08 2.85 6.10
C LEU A 129 7.68 2.52 5.55
N GLY A 130 7.31 3.13 4.43
CA GLY A 130 6.03 2.90 3.78
C GLY A 130 5.88 1.45 3.30
N GLY A 131 6.89 0.93 2.59
CA GLY A 131 6.93 -0.45 2.12
C GLY A 131 6.97 -1.46 3.27
N LEU A 132 7.82 -1.23 4.28
CA LEU A 132 7.91 -2.08 5.47
C LEU A 132 6.59 -2.13 6.24
N ALA A 133 6.01 -0.96 6.56
CA ALA A 133 4.75 -0.90 7.29
C ALA A 133 3.62 -1.61 6.53
N PHE A 134 3.57 -1.46 5.20
CA PHE A 134 2.60 -2.16 4.38
C PHE A 134 2.83 -3.68 4.39
N ALA A 135 4.07 -4.15 4.25
CA ALA A 135 4.41 -5.56 4.36
C ALA A 135 3.93 -6.17 5.69
N VAL A 136 4.17 -5.48 6.81
CA VAL A 136 3.71 -5.90 8.14
C VAL A 136 2.19 -5.96 8.21
N VAL A 137 1.48 -4.94 7.71
CA VAL A 137 0.01 -4.92 7.73
C VAL A 137 -0.60 -6.06 6.91
N THR A 138 0.08 -6.51 5.84
CA THR A 138 -0.39 -7.64 5.02
C THR A 138 -0.12 -9.02 5.63
N LEU A 139 0.64 -9.12 6.73
CA LEU A 139 0.97 -10.40 7.36
C LEU A 139 -0.25 -11.25 7.71
N PRO A 140 -1.35 -10.69 8.27
CA PRO A 140 -2.55 -11.46 8.55
C PRO A 140 -3.35 -11.86 7.29
N GLY A 141 -2.99 -11.33 6.12
CA GLY A 141 -3.71 -11.46 4.86
C GLY A 141 -4.02 -12.91 4.48
N PRO A 142 -3.03 -13.82 4.43
CA PRO A 142 -3.26 -15.23 4.14
C PRO A 142 -4.27 -15.89 5.08
N PHE A 143 -4.22 -15.61 6.39
CA PHE A 143 -5.18 -16.15 7.36
C PHE A 143 -6.60 -15.63 7.12
N VAL A 144 -6.74 -14.31 6.94
CA VAL A 144 -8.04 -13.69 6.70
C VAL A 144 -8.63 -14.20 5.37
N HIS A 145 -7.81 -14.34 4.35
CA HIS A 145 -8.18 -14.93 3.07
C HIS A 145 -8.65 -16.39 3.26
N ASN A 146 -7.85 -17.23 3.89
CA ASN A 146 -8.19 -18.65 4.11
C ASN A 146 -9.49 -18.83 4.92
N ILE A 147 -9.73 -17.98 5.92
CA ILE A 147 -10.97 -18.03 6.73
C ILE A 147 -12.20 -17.59 5.92
N LEU A 148 -12.06 -16.60 5.04
CA LEU A 148 -13.19 -16.02 4.33
C LEU A 148 -13.44 -16.71 2.99
N VAL A 149 -12.41 -16.85 2.17
CA VAL A 149 -12.47 -17.30 0.76
C VAL A 149 -11.65 -18.57 0.50
N GLY A 150 -11.03 -19.14 1.54
CA GLY A 150 -10.39 -20.45 1.45
C GLY A 150 -11.38 -21.57 1.11
N ARG A 151 -10.84 -22.69 0.63
CA ARG A 151 -11.68 -23.84 0.22
C ARG A 151 -12.52 -24.36 1.39
N GLY A 152 -13.78 -24.68 1.11
CA GLY A 152 -14.72 -25.19 2.10
C GLY A 152 -15.42 -24.10 2.90
N THR A 153 -15.08 -22.82 2.71
CA THR A 153 -15.85 -21.72 3.30
C THR A 153 -17.15 -21.51 2.53
N TRP A 154 -18.10 -20.84 3.20
CA TRP A 154 -19.39 -20.50 2.60
C TRP A 154 -19.23 -19.58 1.37
N ILE A 155 -18.32 -18.60 1.43
CA ILE A 155 -18.06 -17.67 0.32
C ILE A 155 -17.45 -18.42 -0.87
N ALA A 156 -16.41 -19.24 -0.63
CA ALA A 156 -15.76 -20.00 -1.69
C ALA A 156 -16.75 -20.96 -2.40
N SER A 157 -17.66 -21.57 -1.63
CA SER A 157 -18.71 -22.44 -2.16
C SER A 157 -19.69 -21.68 -3.04
N LYS A 158 -20.09 -20.47 -2.63
CA LYS A 158 -21.00 -19.63 -3.44
C LYS A 158 -20.36 -19.09 -4.70
N VAL A 159 -19.11 -18.65 -4.62
CA VAL A 159 -18.34 -18.20 -5.79
C VAL A 159 -18.16 -19.35 -6.79
N THR A 160 -17.82 -20.55 -6.30
CA THR A 160 -17.71 -21.75 -7.13
C THR A 160 -19.06 -22.14 -7.74
N GLN A 161 -20.16 -22.02 -7.01
CA GLN A 161 -21.49 -22.32 -7.55
C GLN A 161 -21.89 -21.38 -8.69
N MET A 162 -21.51 -20.09 -8.62
CA MET A 162 -21.90 -19.09 -9.61
C MET A 162 -21.00 -19.08 -10.85
N TRP A 163 -19.69 -19.31 -10.68
CA TRP A 163 -18.71 -19.08 -11.73
C TRP A 163 -17.67 -20.20 -11.87
N GLY A 164 -17.82 -21.27 -11.10
CA GLY A 164 -16.85 -22.34 -11.04
C GLY A 164 -17.08 -23.45 -12.03
N ASP A 165 -16.02 -24.24 -12.21
CA ASP A 165 -16.07 -25.53 -12.87
C ASP A 165 -15.83 -26.59 -11.79
N GLY A 166 -16.92 -27.25 -11.38
CA GLY A 166 -16.86 -28.31 -10.37
C GLY A 166 -16.02 -29.52 -10.77
N SER A 167 -15.58 -29.60 -12.03
CA SER A 167 -14.67 -30.64 -12.54
C SER A 167 -13.19 -30.25 -12.52
N ALA A 168 -12.86 -28.98 -12.24
CA ALA A 168 -11.48 -28.51 -12.22
C ALA A 168 -10.67 -29.17 -11.10
N HIS A 169 -9.62 -29.90 -11.48
CA HIS A 169 -8.67 -30.43 -10.51
C HIS A 169 -7.81 -29.29 -9.95
N ILE A 170 -7.95 -29.01 -8.67
CA ILE A 170 -7.15 -27.97 -8.01
C ILE A 170 -6.33 -28.61 -6.91
N PRO A 171 -4.99 -28.58 -7.04
CA PRO A 171 -4.09 -29.14 -6.05
C PRO A 171 -4.43 -28.69 -4.64
N THR A 172 -4.38 -29.62 -3.69
CA THR A 172 -4.43 -29.28 -2.28
C THR A 172 -3.10 -28.65 -1.89
N ALA A 173 -3.16 -27.44 -1.33
CA ALA A 173 -1.98 -26.76 -0.79
C ALA A 173 -1.28 -27.66 0.24
N THR A 174 0.05 -27.68 0.22
CA THR A 174 0.80 -28.40 1.25
C THR A 174 0.64 -27.64 2.57
N PRO A 175 0.13 -28.27 3.64
CA PRO A 175 -0.05 -27.58 4.91
C PRO A 175 1.31 -27.16 5.46
N VAL A 176 1.42 -25.88 5.85
CA VAL A 176 2.59 -25.32 6.52
C VAL A 176 2.18 -24.71 7.85
N SER A 177 3.14 -24.55 8.76
CA SER A 177 2.87 -23.92 10.05
C SER A 177 2.68 -22.39 9.88
N VAL A 178 1.89 -21.80 10.78
CA VAL A 178 1.62 -20.35 10.83
C VAL A 178 2.90 -19.50 10.73
N PRO A 179 4.00 -19.79 11.45
CA PRO A 179 5.22 -18.99 11.33
C PRO A 179 5.88 -19.08 9.95
N VAL A 180 5.77 -20.22 9.27
CA VAL A 180 6.31 -20.40 7.91
C VAL A 180 5.49 -19.60 6.90
N GLU A 181 4.17 -19.61 7.02
CA GLU A 181 3.26 -18.82 6.17
C GLU A 181 3.52 -17.31 6.34
N LEU A 182 3.58 -16.84 7.58
CA LEU A 182 3.96 -15.45 7.91
C LEU A 182 5.35 -15.09 7.39
N GLY A 183 6.31 -16.01 7.56
CA GLY A 183 7.69 -15.83 7.07
C GLY A 183 7.76 -15.68 5.56
N ARG A 184 7.02 -16.51 4.80
CA ARG A 184 6.93 -16.44 3.34
C ARG A 184 6.26 -15.13 2.88
N GLN A 185 5.12 -14.79 3.48
CA GLN A 185 4.40 -13.54 3.21
C GLN A 185 5.32 -12.32 3.41
N PHE A 186 6.06 -12.28 4.53
CA PHE A 186 6.96 -11.18 4.81
C PHE A 186 8.19 -11.17 3.91
N ALA A 187 8.83 -12.32 3.70
CA ALA A 187 10.06 -12.42 2.93
C ALA A 187 9.86 -12.03 1.46
N PHE A 188 8.74 -12.41 0.85
CA PHE A 188 8.38 -12.00 -0.50
C PHE A 188 7.80 -10.58 -0.52
N GLY A 189 6.88 -10.27 0.41
CA GLY A 189 6.17 -8.99 0.46
C GLY A 189 7.08 -7.79 0.75
N LEU A 190 8.06 -7.91 1.65
CA LEU A 190 8.91 -6.79 2.04
C LEU A 190 9.67 -6.14 0.85
N PRO A 191 10.49 -6.87 0.07
CA PRO A 191 11.18 -6.28 -1.08
C PRO A 191 10.20 -5.79 -2.14
N LEU A 192 9.11 -6.54 -2.37
CA LEU A 192 8.05 -6.17 -3.32
C LEU A 192 7.43 -4.81 -2.97
N TYR A 193 6.96 -4.63 -1.73
CA TYR A 193 6.25 -3.43 -1.32
C TYR A 193 7.16 -2.21 -1.18
N ILE A 194 8.45 -2.39 -0.86
CA ILE A 194 9.44 -1.31 -0.93
C ILE A 194 9.61 -0.86 -2.40
N ALA A 195 9.77 -1.79 -3.33
CA ALA A 195 9.92 -1.48 -4.76
C ALA A 195 8.66 -0.80 -5.33
N LEU A 196 7.47 -1.31 -4.99
CA LEU A 196 6.20 -0.72 -5.42
C LEU A 196 5.95 0.66 -4.80
N MET A 197 6.32 0.88 -3.53
CA MET A 197 6.26 2.22 -2.91
C MET A 197 7.20 3.20 -3.62
N ALA A 198 8.42 2.76 -3.99
CA ALA A 198 9.34 3.58 -4.79
C ALA A 198 8.73 3.92 -6.16
N GLY A 199 8.15 2.93 -6.84
CA GLY A 199 7.46 3.10 -8.12
C GLY A 199 6.30 4.11 -8.03
N ALA A 200 5.46 4.00 -7.00
CA ALA A 200 4.36 4.94 -6.75
C ALA A 200 4.88 6.38 -6.58
N VAL A 201 5.94 6.57 -5.77
CA VAL A 201 6.55 7.90 -5.56
C VAL A 201 7.10 8.47 -6.87
N VAL A 202 7.81 7.67 -7.67
CA VAL A 202 8.34 8.10 -8.97
C VAL A 202 7.21 8.50 -9.91
N LEU A 203 6.17 7.66 -10.02
CA LEU A 203 5.01 7.90 -10.86
C LEU A 203 4.30 9.20 -10.48
N ILE A 204 3.95 9.38 -9.20
CA ILE A 204 3.24 10.57 -8.72
C ILE A 204 4.06 11.83 -9.01
N ARG A 205 5.36 11.82 -8.68
CA ARG A 205 6.26 12.96 -8.94
C ARG A 205 6.38 13.27 -10.43
N GLY A 206 6.43 12.24 -11.27
CA GLY A 206 6.43 12.37 -12.73
C GLY A 206 5.18 13.07 -13.24
N LEU A 207 4.00 12.63 -12.79
CA LEU A 207 2.71 13.24 -13.15
C LEU A 207 2.62 14.71 -12.72
N VAL A 208 3.08 15.04 -11.50
CA VAL A 208 3.13 16.43 -11.02
C VAL A 208 4.10 17.27 -11.84
N ALA A 209 5.27 16.75 -12.18
CA ALA A 209 6.24 17.46 -13.03
C ALA A 209 5.70 17.75 -14.44
N ILE A 210 4.96 16.81 -15.03
CA ILE A 210 4.32 16.99 -16.35
C ILE A 210 3.27 18.09 -16.25
N ARG A 211 2.42 18.07 -15.21
CA ARG A 211 1.41 19.11 -14.98
C ARG A 211 2.03 20.51 -14.84
N HIS A 212 3.12 20.64 -14.08
CA HIS A 212 3.82 21.92 -13.93
C HIS A 212 4.38 22.43 -15.26
N ARG A 213 4.98 21.54 -16.07
CA ARG A 213 5.48 21.90 -17.41
C ARG A 213 4.37 22.34 -18.35
N ALA A 214 3.24 21.64 -18.35
CA ALA A 214 2.08 22.02 -19.16
C ALA A 214 1.51 23.39 -18.75
N ALA A 215 1.54 23.72 -17.46
CA ALA A 215 1.05 25.01 -16.95
C ALA A 215 2.00 26.19 -17.25
N ALA A 216 3.30 25.94 -17.43
CA ALA A 216 4.28 26.98 -17.73
C ALA A 216 4.18 27.53 -19.18
N GLY A 217 3.45 26.84 -20.06
CA GLY A 217 3.35 27.21 -21.47
C GLY A 217 4.65 26.98 -22.27
N PRO A 218 4.60 27.11 -23.61
CA PRO A 218 5.82 27.12 -24.41
C PRO A 218 6.66 28.36 -24.04
N ALA A 219 7.95 28.17 -23.82
CA ALA A 219 8.87 29.29 -23.64
C ALA A 219 8.81 30.14 -24.93
N THR A 220 8.33 31.38 -24.82
CA THR A 220 8.40 32.36 -25.90
C THR A 220 9.88 32.62 -26.18
N ALA A 221 10.38 32.09 -27.29
CA ALA A 221 11.73 32.28 -27.79
C ALA A 221 11.89 33.68 -28.39
#